data_AF-A0A3M1G7L3-F1
#
_entry.id   AF-A0A3M1G7L3-F1
#
_cell.length_a   1.000
_cell.length_b   1.000
_cell.length_c   1.000
_cell.angle_alpha   90.00
_cell.angle_beta   90.00
_cell.angle_gamma   90.00
#
_symmetry.space_group_name_H-M   'P 1'
#
loop_
_entity.id
_entity.type
_entity.pdbx_description
1 polymer ?
#
loop_
_entity_poly.entity_id
_entity_poly.type
_entity_poly.pdbx_seq_one_letter_code
_entity_poly.pdbx_strand_id
1 'polypeptide(L)'
;GRAIPVCPEQLGGLPTPRPKSEITSGDGTDVLEGRARVTTEDGHDVTEAFLRGARQCLKLVQRAGIKTAILKERSPSCGVNWIVRSNSHQKGKGVLAALLEKEDVRLISSDTL
;
A
#
# COMPACT_ATOMS: atom_id res chain seq x y z
N GLY A 1 -6.33 -22.13 -6.84
CA GLY A 1 -6.00 -21.89 -5.41
C GLY A 1 -7.12 -21.10 -4.74
N ARG A 2 -7.00 -20.81 -3.44
CA ARG A 2 -7.91 -19.91 -2.70
C ARG A 2 -7.23 -18.55 -2.52
N ALA A 3 -7.96 -17.46 -2.71
CA ALA A 3 -7.45 -16.10 -2.52
C ALA A 3 -8.48 -15.25 -1.76
N ILE A 4 -8.00 -14.32 -0.94
CA ILE A 4 -8.85 -13.32 -0.26
C ILE A 4 -8.58 -11.97 -0.95
N PRO A 5 -9.53 -11.44 -1.73
CA PRO A 5 -9.35 -10.15 -2.38
C PRO A 5 -9.47 -9.03 -1.35
N VAL A 6 -8.54 -8.08 -1.38
CA VAL A 6 -8.55 -6.90 -0.50
C VAL A 6 -8.11 -5.66 -1.26
N CYS A 7 -8.70 -4.52 -0.92
CA CYS A 7 -8.20 -3.21 -1.32
C CYS A 7 -7.87 -2.43 -0.04
N PRO A 8 -6.58 -2.18 0.28
CA PRO A 8 -6.20 -1.45 1.48
C PRO A 8 -6.83 -0.05 1.50
N GLU A 9 -6.92 0.64 0.37
CA GLU A 9 -7.49 1.98 0.30
C GLU A 9 -9.00 2.00 0.66
N GLN A 10 -9.78 1.00 0.21
CA GLN A 10 -11.19 0.87 0.58
C GLN A 10 -11.39 0.38 2.02
N LEU A 11 -10.57 -0.56 2.52
CA LEU A 11 -10.55 -0.93 3.94
C LEU A 11 -10.09 0.24 4.82
N GLY A 12 -9.33 1.15 4.23
CA GLY A 12 -8.97 2.46 4.71
C GLY A 12 -10.08 3.49 4.59
N GLY A 13 -11.28 3.16 4.10
CA GLY A 13 -12.43 4.05 4.03
C GLY A 13 -12.41 5.06 2.87
N LEU A 14 -11.50 4.94 1.89
CA LEU A 14 -11.55 5.76 0.69
C LEU A 14 -12.65 5.25 -0.27
N PRO A 15 -13.33 6.16 -1.01
CA PRO A 15 -14.39 5.78 -1.94
C PRO A 15 -13.84 5.16 -3.23
N THR A 16 -14.78 4.70 -4.06
CA THR A 16 -14.54 4.30 -5.46
C THR A 16 -15.63 4.95 -6.34
N PRO A 17 -15.29 5.85 -7.28
CA PRO A 17 -13.93 6.33 -7.58
C PRO A 17 -13.37 7.24 -6.46
N ARG A 18 -12.07 7.52 -6.53
CA ARG A 18 -11.35 8.49 -5.69
C ARG A 18 -10.24 9.17 -6.50
N PRO A 19 -9.80 10.37 -6.11
CA PRO A 19 -8.66 11.03 -6.74
C PRO A 19 -7.39 10.18 -6.66
N LYS A 20 -6.48 10.37 -7.63
CA LYS A 20 -5.16 9.74 -7.59
C LYS A 20 -4.43 10.19 -6.32
N SER A 21 -3.72 9.28 -5.67
CA SER A 21 -2.90 9.58 -4.49
C SER A 21 -1.45 9.15 -4.71
N GLU A 22 -0.51 9.83 -4.07
CA GLU A 22 0.93 9.55 -4.16
C GLU A 22 1.60 9.73 -2.79
N ILE A 23 2.69 8.99 -2.54
CA ILE A 23 3.54 9.22 -1.37
C ILE A 23 4.43 10.42 -1.66
N THR A 24 4.36 11.48 -0.84
CA THR A 24 4.98 12.79 -1.11
C THR A 24 6.51 12.75 -1.17
N SER A 25 7.13 11.87 -0.38
CA SER A 25 8.59 11.71 -0.25
C SER A 25 8.91 10.31 0.25
N GLY A 26 10.11 9.79 -0.04
CA GLY A 26 10.49 8.45 0.41
C GLY A 26 9.55 7.37 -0.15
N ASP A 27 9.21 6.39 0.68
CA ASP A 27 8.27 5.30 0.36
C ASP A 27 7.32 4.92 1.52
N GLY A 28 6.62 3.79 1.40
CA GLY A 28 5.67 3.30 2.39
C GLY A 28 6.26 3.07 3.78
N THR A 29 7.56 2.79 3.88
CA THR A 29 8.28 2.68 5.16
C THR A 29 8.34 4.03 5.86
N ASP A 30 8.64 5.10 5.12
CA ASP A 30 8.66 6.46 5.66
C ASP A 30 7.27 6.92 6.10
N VAL A 31 6.20 6.48 5.42
CA VAL A 31 4.83 6.74 5.85
C VAL A 31 4.52 6.03 7.17
N LEU A 32 4.93 4.76 7.32
CA LEU A 32 4.74 4.00 8.55
C LEU A 32 5.50 4.61 9.74
N GLU A 33 6.63 5.25 9.47
CA GLU A 33 7.48 5.90 10.48
C GLU A 33 7.16 7.39 10.69
N GLY A 34 6.10 7.91 10.04
CA GLY A 34 5.64 9.28 10.19
C GLY A 34 6.55 10.34 9.55
N ARG A 35 7.43 9.94 8.64
CA ARG A 35 8.36 10.83 7.90
C ARG A 35 7.84 11.27 6.53
N ALA A 36 6.83 10.58 6.00
CA ALA A 36 6.20 10.90 4.72
C ALA A 36 4.67 10.89 4.85
N ARG A 37 4.01 11.51 3.87
CA ARG A 37 2.54 11.57 3.78
C ARG A 37 2.07 10.95 2.48
N VAL A 38 0.80 10.59 2.44
CA VAL A 38 0.10 10.24 1.21
C VAL A 38 -0.91 11.35 0.91
N THR A 39 -0.78 11.98 -0.25
CA THR A 39 -1.67 13.09 -0.65
C THR A 39 -2.39 12.77 -1.95
N THR A 40 -3.60 13.29 -2.10
CA THR A 40 -4.30 13.28 -3.39
C THR A 40 -3.67 14.26 -4.37
N GLU A 41 -4.00 14.13 -5.66
CA GLU A 41 -3.63 15.12 -6.70
C GLU A 41 -4.19 16.51 -6.42
N ASP A 42 -5.33 16.60 -5.71
CA ASP A 42 -5.92 17.86 -5.24
C ASP A 42 -5.25 18.42 -3.96
N GLY A 43 -4.24 17.73 -3.42
CA GLY A 43 -3.48 18.17 -2.24
C GLY A 43 -4.06 17.78 -0.89
N HIS A 44 -5.06 16.90 -0.83
CA HIS A 44 -5.63 16.43 0.45
C HIS A 44 -4.75 15.34 1.08
N ASP A 45 -4.43 15.49 2.37
CA ASP A 45 -3.73 14.46 3.15
C ASP A 45 -4.67 13.28 3.45
N VAL A 46 -4.35 12.12 2.89
CA VAL A 46 -5.10 10.85 3.06
C VAL A 46 -4.27 9.79 3.79
N THR A 47 -3.18 10.19 4.44
CA THR A 47 -2.23 9.30 5.12
C THR A 47 -2.91 8.34 6.10
N GLU A 48 -3.83 8.84 6.93
CA GLU A 48 -4.54 8.02 7.91
C GLU A 48 -5.44 6.94 7.27
N ALA A 49 -5.99 7.20 6.09
CA ALA A 49 -6.77 6.20 5.37
C ALA A 49 -5.86 5.06 4.89
N PHE A 50 -4.69 5.37 4.34
CA PHE A 50 -3.70 4.38 3.92
C PHE A 50 -3.16 3.55 5.09
N LEU A 51 -2.78 4.21 6.19
CA LEU A 51 -2.31 3.54 7.41
C LEU A 51 -3.39 2.64 8.02
N ARG A 52 -4.64 3.13 8.11
CA ARG A 52 -5.78 2.34 8.57
C ARG A 52 -5.98 1.11 7.68
N GLY A 53 -6.01 1.31 6.36
CA GLY A 53 -6.15 0.25 5.38
C GLY A 53 -5.09 -0.84 5.49
N ALA A 54 -3.82 -0.44 5.58
CA ALA A 54 -2.70 -1.35 5.76
C ALA A 54 -2.85 -2.18 7.04
N ARG A 55 -3.19 -1.54 8.17
CA ARG A 55 -3.43 -2.24 9.45
C ARG A 55 -4.61 -3.21 9.39
N GLN A 56 -5.68 -2.91 8.67
CA GLN A 56 -6.81 -3.83 8.50
C GLN A 56 -6.43 -5.05 7.64
N CYS A 57 -5.68 -4.84 6.55
CA CYS A 57 -5.13 -5.93 5.76
C CYS A 57 -4.21 -6.83 6.59
N LEU A 58 -3.33 -6.26 7.41
CA LEU A 58 -2.45 -7.04 8.29
C LEU A 58 -3.25 -7.92 9.27
N LYS A 59 -4.33 -7.39 9.86
CA LYS A 59 -5.23 -8.19 10.71
C LYS A 59 -5.84 -9.37 9.95
N LEU A 60 -6.23 -9.18 8.69
CA LEU A 60 -6.76 -10.26 7.86
C LEU A 60 -5.68 -11.32 7.58
N VAL A 61 -4.46 -10.88 7.23
CA VAL A 61 -3.31 -11.75 6.99
C VAL A 61 -3.00 -12.59 8.23
N GLN A 62 -2.91 -11.97 9.40
CA GLN A 62 -2.63 -12.66 10.66
C GLN A 62 -3.74 -13.65 11.04
N ARG A 63 -5.01 -13.24 10.94
CA ARG A 63 -6.16 -14.10 11.29
C ARG A 63 -6.30 -15.30 10.36
N ALA A 64 -5.98 -15.13 9.08
CA ALA A 64 -6.08 -16.19 8.08
C ALA A 64 -4.79 -17.02 7.94
N GLY A 65 -3.73 -16.68 8.68
CA GLY A 65 -2.44 -17.38 8.59
C GLY A 65 -1.77 -17.23 7.21
N ILE A 66 -1.99 -16.11 6.52
CA ILE A 66 -1.46 -15.88 5.17
C ILE A 66 0.04 -15.58 5.24
N LYS A 67 0.82 -16.22 4.37
CA LYS A 67 2.28 -16.04 4.26
C LYS A 67 2.75 -15.42 2.94
N THR A 68 1.85 -15.25 1.99
CA THR A 68 2.15 -14.68 0.68
C THR A 68 1.07 -13.68 0.28
N ALA A 69 1.47 -12.50 -0.20
CA ALA A 69 0.58 -11.49 -0.75
C ALA A 69 0.98 -11.17 -2.19
N ILE A 70 0.01 -11.22 -3.11
CA ILE A 70 0.16 -10.77 -4.49
C ILE A 70 -0.38 -9.35 -4.57
N LEU A 71 0.46 -8.39 -4.90
CA LEU A 71 0.12 -6.97 -4.80
C LEU A 71 0.30 -6.25 -6.14
N LYS A 72 -0.57 -5.28 -6.40
CA LYS A 72 -0.53 -4.47 -7.62
C LYS A 72 0.66 -3.51 -7.57
N GLU A 73 1.58 -3.65 -8.52
CA GLU A 73 2.79 -2.82 -8.62
C GLU A 73 2.44 -1.34 -8.87
N ARG A 74 3.35 -0.43 -8.48
CA ARG A 74 3.29 1.04 -8.71
C ARG A 74 2.28 1.81 -7.88
N SER A 75 1.44 1.13 -7.11
CA SER A 75 0.46 1.77 -6.20
C SER A 75 1.16 2.37 -4.97
N PRO A 76 0.74 3.56 -4.48
CA PRO A 76 1.19 4.10 -3.19
C PRO A 76 0.82 3.21 -2.00
N SER A 77 -0.14 2.29 -2.14
CA SER A 77 -0.43 1.29 -1.11
C SER A 77 0.24 -0.05 -1.38
N CYS A 78 0.16 -0.55 -2.60
CA CYS A 78 0.46 -1.95 -2.92
C CYS A 78 1.77 -2.18 -3.68
N GLY A 79 2.47 -1.13 -4.12
CA GLY A 79 3.73 -1.26 -4.85
C GLY A 79 4.75 -2.11 -4.09
N VAL A 80 5.32 -3.12 -4.74
CA VAL A 80 6.29 -4.06 -4.13
C VAL A 80 7.71 -3.58 -4.38
N ASN A 81 7.99 -3.10 -5.59
CA ASN A 81 9.32 -2.64 -6.00
C ASN A 81 9.32 -1.16 -6.38
N TRP A 82 8.18 -0.67 -6.87
CA TRP A 82 8.04 0.69 -7.38
C TRP A 82 6.75 1.33 -6.88
N ILE A 83 6.80 2.66 -6.71
CA ILE A 83 5.64 3.54 -6.54
C ILE A 83 5.69 4.63 -7.61
N VAL A 84 4.54 5.23 -7.95
CA VAL A 84 4.50 6.42 -8.82
C VAL A 84 4.43 7.67 -7.97
N ARG A 85 5.30 8.64 -8.28
CA ARG A 85 5.27 10.01 -7.75
C ARG A 85 5.57 10.97 -8.88
N SER A 86 4.77 12.02 -9.04
CA SER A 86 4.90 13.03 -10.09
C SER A 86 5.07 12.41 -11.49
N ASN A 87 4.22 11.42 -11.80
CA ASN A 87 4.23 10.66 -13.07
C ASN A 87 5.54 9.92 -13.39
N SER A 88 6.40 9.71 -12.39
CA SER A 88 7.67 8.99 -12.53
C SER A 88 7.72 7.79 -11.58
N HIS A 89 8.35 6.70 -12.02
CA HIS A 89 8.59 5.54 -11.16
C HIS A 89 9.67 5.86 -10.13
N GLN A 90 9.37 5.60 -8.87
CA GLN A 90 10.29 5.71 -7.75
C GLN A 90 10.51 4.31 -7.19
N LYS A 91 11.77 3.96 -6.97
CA LYS A 91 12.09 2.69 -6.31
C LYS A 91 11.64 2.78 -4.86
N GLY A 92 10.88 1.79 -4.41
CA GLY A 92 10.31 1.79 -3.06
C GLY A 92 8.99 1.04 -2.99
N LYS A 93 8.47 0.90 -1.77
CA LYS A 93 7.25 0.14 -1.50
C LYS A 93 6.05 1.06 -1.26
N GLY A 94 4.85 0.55 -1.51
CA GLY A 94 3.62 1.15 -1.00
C GLY A 94 3.43 0.85 0.49
N VAL A 95 2.51 1.58 1.14
CA VAL A 95 2.28 1.51 2.59
C VAL A 95 1.92 0.10 3.08
N LEU A 96 1.03 -0.61 2.38
CA LEU A 96 0.67 -1.99 2.71
C LEU A 96 1.85 -2.94 2.49
N ALA A 97 2.55 -2.80 1.35
CA ALA A 97 3.68 -3.65 1.02
C ALA A 97 4.79 -3.53 2.08
N ALA A 98 5.17 -2.31 2.46
CA ALA A 98 6.15 -2.08 3.52
C ALA A 98 5.73 -2.72 4.86
N LEU A 99 4.44 -2.59 5.24
CA LEU A 99 3.94 -3.17 6.49
C LEU A 99 3.95 -4.70 6.47
N LEU A 100 3.51 -5.32 5.37
CA LEU A 100 3.48 -6.78 5.27
C LEU A 100 4.88 -7.39 5.21
N GLU A 101 5.83 -6.74 4.54
CA GLU A 101 7.23 -7.19 4.53
C GLU A 101 7.84 -7.16 5.92
N LYS A 102 7.58 -6.11 6.72
CA LYS A 102 8.03 -6.02 8.12
C LYS A 102 7.49 -7.16 9.00
N GLU A 103 6.39 -7.79 8.59
CA GLU A 103 5.72 -8.89 9.28
C GLU A 103 6.03 -10.26 8.62
N ASP A 104 7.14 -10.33 7.88
CA ASP A 104 7.65 -11.54 7.23
C ASP A 104 6.67 -12.20 6.24
N VAL A 105 5.81 -11.40 5.61
CA VAL A 105 4.92 -11.86 4.53
C VAL A 105 5.66 -11.75 3.21
N ARG A 106 5.74 -12.86 2.47
CA ARG A 106 6.34 -12.88 1.13
C ARG A 106 5.49 -12.05 0.16
N LEU A 107 6.09 -11.05 -0.47
CA LEU A 107 5.43 -10.22 -1.46
C LEU A 107 5.72 -10.71 -2.88
N ILE A 108 4.71 -10.71 -3.73
CA ILE A 108 4.82 -10.98 -5.16
C ILE A 108 4.23 -9.80 -5.91
N SER A 109 5.00 -9.21 -6.81
CA SER A 109 4.55 -8.12 -7.66
C SER A 109 3.65 -8.65 -8.78
N SER A 110 2.62 -7.89 -9.13
CA SER A 110 1.80 -8.15 -10.33
C SER A 110 2.60 -8.22 -11.62
N ASP A 111 3.77 -7.56 -11.67
CA ASP A 111 4.60 -7.47 -12.88
C ASP A 111 5.56 -8.67 -12.99
N THR A 112 5.68 -9.51 -11.96
CA THR A 112 6.58 -10.67 -11.90
C THR A 112 5.83 -11.98 -11.63
N LEU A 113 4.52 -11.99 -11.80
CA LEU A 113 3.69 -13.19 -11.73
C LEU A 113 3.95 -14.14 -12.89
#